data_AF-A0A3B9IGG9-F1
#
_entry.id   AF-A0A3B9IGG9-F1
#
_cell.length_a   1.000
_cell.length_b   1.000
_cell.length_c   1.000
_cell.angle_alpha   90.00
_cell.angle_beta   90.00
_cell.angle_gamma   90.00
#
_symmetry.space_group_name_H-M   'P 1'
#
loop_
_entity.id
_entity.type
_entity.pdbx_description
1 polymer ?
#
loop_
_entity_poly.entity_id
_entity_poly.type
_entity_poly.pdbx_seq_one_letter_code
_entity_poly.pdbx_strand_id
1 'polypeptide(L)'
;MLVDRGLQTTATQGTGDLVLIAPDTGLRPLTAAGDGAQIFYQILTTALAWEIGIGTVHVGPPATLSRDTVLASSIGTARINLPAGVHSVFSILPSAHSIYRDAGGAPRSGTDVLALAARQIATSAGLAGGGDLTADRALSLDFGALGTRAVTAAGDEVIILTAGGDHIRVPASAVIAGLALASRSVTAAGLASGGGDLTADRTITVPAATNAQAIAGTATTVAMTPAAAAAATAAALAAGDRLGVCYTSPDIVIANGADNAYPHGLGARPRLVTIDLVCVTASHGFSAGDVINLTASGPPGRDWTVVADATDVRLIQSSDGDIVRIVAADASRQSINKASWRFRLRAWV
;
A
#
# COMPACT_ATOMS: atom_id res chain seq x y z
N MET A 1 -12.02 15.01 74.18
CA MET A 1 -11.83 13.67 74.77
C MET A 1 -13.16 13.21 75.38
N LEU A 2 -13.45 11.91 75.38
CA LEU A 2 -14.68 11.35 75.98
C LEU A 2 -14.31 10.56 77.24
N VAL A 3 -15.13 10.66 78.29
CA VAL A 3 -14.99 9.84 79.50
C VAL A 3 -16.13 8.84 79.54
N ASP A 4 -15.81 7.56 79.34
CA ASP A 4 -16.80 6.49 79.43
C ASP A 4 -17.41 6.44 80.84
N ARG A 5 -18.75 6.44 80.90
CA ARG A 5 -19.53 6.58 82.15
C ARG A 5 -19.15 7.82 82.97
N GLY A 6 -18.70 8.89 82.30
CA GLY A 6 -18.41 10.17 82.91
C GLY A 6 -19.69 10.92 83.30
N LEU A 7 -19.97 11.02 84.60
CA LEU A 7 -21.09 11.79 85.13
C LEU A 7 -20.74 12.33 86.50
N GLN A 8 -20.92 13.64 86.68
CA GLN A 8 -20.84 14.33 87.96
C GLN A 8 -22.04 15.25 88.12
N THR A 9 -22.21 15.79 89.33
CA THR A 9 -23.21 16.82 89.59
C THR A 9 -22.55 18.18 89.85
N THR A 10 -23.33 19.24 89.73
CA THR A 10 -22.92 20.60 90.09
C THR A 10 -24.05 21.30 90.82
N ALA A 11 -23.72 22.15 91.79
CA ALA A 11 -24.65 23.08 92.44
C ALA A 11 -24.41 24.54 92.01
N THR A 12 -23.56 24.76 90.99
CA THR A 12 -23.32 26.09 90.42
C THR A 12 -24.63 26.68 89.90
N GLN A 13 -24.85 27.96 90.22
CA GLN A 13 -25.95 28.76 89.69
C GLN A 13 -25.42 29.76 88.66
N GLY A 14 -26.28 30.25 87.79
CA GLY A 14 -25.90 31.25 86.79
C GLY A 14 -25.37 30.64 85.48
N THR A 15 -24.65 31.45 84.71
CA THR A 15 -24.08 31.08 83.39
C THR A 15 -22.56 30.81 83.43
N GLY A 16 -21.96 30.87 84.62
CA GLY A 16 -20.53 30.68 84.84
C GLY A 16 -20.07 29.23 84.78
N ASP A 17 -18.79 29.03 85.06
CA ASP A 17 -18.14 27.73 85.07
C ASP A 17 -18.65 26.85 86.21
N LEU A 18 -18.66 25.55 85.98
CA LEU A 18 -19.26 24.60 86.91
C LEU A 18 -18.23 24.18 87.96
N VAL A 19 -18.66 24.15 89.21
CA VAL A 19 -17.96 23.45 90.29
C VAL A 19 -18.49 22.03 90.31
N LEU A 20 -17.61 21.05 90.07
CA LEU A 20 -17.96 19.64 89.96
C LEU A 20 -17.91 18.97 91.34
N ILE A 21 -19.01 18.33 91.70
CA ILE A 21 -19.15 17.52 92.91
C ILE A 21 -18.74 16.08 92.58
N ALA A 22 -18.24 15.35 93.60
CA ALA A 22 -17.83 13.96 93.44
C ALA A 22 -18.91 13.12 92.71
N PRO A 23 -18.51 12.23 91.79
CA PRO A 23 -19.45 11.38 91.08
C PRO A 23 -20.11 10.36 92.03
N ASP A 24 -21.34 9.94 91.70
CA ASP A 24 -21.97 8.83 92.43
C ASP A 24 -21.20 7.52 92.20
N THR A 25 -21.40 6.55 93.09
CA THR A 25 -20.77 5.23 93.04
C THR A 25 -20.99 4.54 91.69
N GLY A 26 -19.90 4.09 91.06
CA GLY A 26 -19.94 3.39 89.77
C GLY A 26 -19.91 4.30 88.53
N LEU A 27 -19.80 5.62 88.72
CA LEU A 27 -19.54 6.59 87.66
C LEU A 27 -18.10 7.10 87.74
N ARG A 28 -17.57 7.58 86.61
CA ARG A 28 -16.24 8.19 86.54
C ARG A 28 -16.37 9.71 86.66
N PRO A 29 -15.43 10.39 87.36
CA PRO A 29 -15.41 11.83 87.34
C PRO A 29 -14.99 12.34 85.96
N LEU A 30 -15.47 13.51 85.57
CA LEU A 30 -15.09 14.18 84.32
C LEU A 30 -13.59 14.53 84.30
N THR A 31 -12.99 14.74 85.48
CA THR A 31 -11.55 14.89 85.68
C THR A 31 -10.71 13.70 85.26
N ALA A 32 -11.32 12.52 85.04
CA ALA A 32 -10.64 11.38 84.44
C ALA A 32 -10.16 11.65 83.00
N ALA A 33 -10.65 12.73 82.36
CA ALA A 33 -10.11 13.22 81.09
C ALA A 33 -8.69 13.82 81.21
N GLY A 34 -8.26 14.21 82.42
CA GLY A 34 -7.01 14.93 82.66
C GLY A 34 -7.22 16.44 82.90
N ASP A 35 -6.23 17.08 83.51
CA ASP A 35 -6.25 18.54 83.73
C ASP A 35 -6.02 19.31 82.42
N GLY A 36 -6.81 20.36 82.20
CA GLY A 36 -6.84 21.11 80.95
C GLY A 36 -7.47 20.35 79.76
N ALA A 37 -8.03 19.16 79.98
CA ALA A 37 -8.63 18.38 78.90
C ALA A 37 -9.95 18.98 78.45
N GLN A 38 -10.11 19.18 77.14
CA GLN A 38 -11.40 19.50 76.55
C GLN A 38 -12.26 18.25 76.41
N ILE A 39 -13.46 18.32 76.97
CA ILE A 39 -14.49 17.29 76.85
C ILE A 39 -15.73 17.85 76.18
N PHE A 40 -16.49 16.95 75.55
CA PHE A 40 -17.88 17.23 75.24
C PHE A 40 -18.72 16.94 76.48
N TYR A 41 -19.53 17.91 76.87
CA TYR A 41 -20.39 17.80 78.03
C TYR A 41 -21.86 17.97 77.65
N GLN A 42 -22.73 17.41 78.48
CA GLN A 42 -24.14 17.77 78.55
C GLN A 42 -24.47 18.17 79.99
N ILE A 43 -25.06 19.35 80.17
CA ILE A 43 -25.74 19.71 81.41
C ILE A 43 -27.21 19.36 81.26
N LEU A 44 -27.79 18.72 82.28
CA LEU A 44 -29.22 18.50 82.40
C LEU A 44 -29.70 18.97 83.77
N THR A 45 -30.61 19.92 83.77
CA THR A 45 -31.25 20.41 85.00
C THR A 45 -32.44 19.53 85.38
N THR A 46 -32.89 19.61 86.63
CA THR A 46 -34.12 18.92 87.10
C THR A 46 -35.39 19.38 86.39
N ALA A 47 -35.40 20.62 85.88
CA ALA A 47 -36.46 21.19 85.04
C ALA A 47 -36.32 20.82 83.55
N LEU A 48 -35.42 19.90 83.21
CA LEU A 48 -35.15 19.42 81.84
C LEU A 48 -34.59 20.47 80.86
N ALA A 49 -34.20 21.65 81.34
CA ALA A 49 -33.34 22.55 80.56
C ALA A 49 -31.96 21.89 80.39
N TRP A 50 -31.41 21.99 79.18
CA TRP A 50 -30.21 21.28 78.78
C TRP A 50 -29.25 22.14 77.98
N GLU A 51 -27.98 21.77 78.04
CA GLU A 51 -26.91 22.38 77.27
C GLU A 51 -25.92 21.31 76.86
N ILE A 52 -25.48 21.33 75.60
CA ILE A 52 -24.42 20.51 75.05
C ILE A 52 -23.31 21.44 74.60
N GLY A 53 -22.09 21.17 75.05
CA GLY A 53 -20.96 22.05 74.77
C GLY A 53 -19.61 21.35 74.77
N ILE A 54 -18.60 22.13 74.46
CA ILE A 54 -17.18 21.83 74.64
C ILE A 54 -16.73 22.60 75.87
N GLY A 55 -16.10 21.90 76.80
CA GLY A 55 -15.65 22.51 78.05
C GLY A 55 -14.31 21.95 78.49
N THR A 56 -13.51 22.81 79.12
CA THR A 56 -12.20 22.47 79.65
C THR A 56 -12.34 22.05 81.12
N VAL A 57 -11.87 20.85 81.43
CA VAL A 57 -11.85 20.33 82.80
C VAL A 57 -10.60 20.81 83.50
N HIS A 58 -10.75 21.31 84.73
CA HIS A 58 -9.63 21.62 85.62
C HIS A 58 -9.65 20.71 86.85
N VAL A 59 -8.51 20.09 87.14
CA VAL A 59 -8.34 19.19 88.29
C VAL A 59 -7.84 20.00 89.48
N GLY A 60 -8.47 19.83 90.64
CA GLY A 60 -8.08 20.49 91.88
C GLY A 60 -9.22 20.42 92.90
N PRO A 61 -9.02 20.86 94.16
CA PRO A 61 -10.12 21.09 95.10
C PRO A 61 -10.58 22.57 95.06
N PRO A 62 -11.76 22.91 94.51
CA PRO A 62 -12.69 22.02 93.82
C PRO A 62 -12.36 21.85 92.33
N ALA A 63 -12.83 20.74 91.74
CA ALA A 63 -12.67 20.50 90.31
C ALA A 63 -13.69 21.34 89.55
N THR A 64 -13.32 21.89 88.40
CA THR A 64 -14.21 22.74 87.62
C THR A 64 -14.32 22.30 86.17
N LEU A 65 -15.41 22.70 85.52
CA LEU A 65 -15.61 22.59 84.07
C LEU A 65 -15.96 23.97 83.52
N SER A 66 -15.08 24.51 82.68
CA SER A 66 -15.41 25.68 81.88
C SER A 66 -16.44 25.34 80.81
N ARG A 67 -17.31 26.30 80.47
CA ARG A 67 -18.34 26.15 79.42
C ARG A 67 -17.90 26.86 78.13
N ASP A 68 -16.75 26.47 77.60
CA ASP A 68 -16.01 27.22 76.57
C ASP A 68 -16.83 27.50 75.31
N THR A 69 -17.57 26.51 74.81
CA THR A 69 -18.39 26.66 73.61
C THR A 69 -19.68 25.88 73.75
N VAL A 70 -20.82 26.56 73.64
CA VAL A 70 -22.13 25.90 73.57
C VAL A 70 -22.41 25.51 72.13
N LEU A 71 -22.60 24.22 71.91
CA LEU A 71 -22.94 23.65 70.60
C LEU A 71 -24.46 23.70 70.37
N ALA A 72 -25.23 23.38 71.40
CA ALA A 72 -26.69 23.47 71.40
C ALA A 72 -27.21 23.53 72.83
N SER A 73 -28.39 24.11 73.02
CA SER A 73 -29.06 24.20 74.31
C SER A 73 -30.57 24.26 74.12
N SER A 74 -31.32 24.13 75.22
CA SER A 74 -32.77 24.35 75.23
C SER A 74 -33.19 25.79 74.89
N ILE A 75 -32.24 26.72 74.71
CA ILE A 75 -32.48 28.12 74.33
C ILE A 75 -31.72 28.53 73.07
N GLY A 76 -31.29 27.57 72.23
CA GLY A 76 -30.50 27.83 71.03
C GLY A 76 -29.01 27.56 71.27
N THR A 77 -28.14 28.56 71.13
CA THR A 77 -26.68 28.41 71.24
C THR A 77 -26.06 29.19 72.42
N ALA A 78 -26.88 29.74 73.31
CA ALA A 78 -26.41 30.47 74.48
C ALA A 78 -26.23 29.55 75.69
N ARG A 79 -25.38 29.97 76.65
CA ARG A 79 -25.27 29.28 77.93
C ARG A 79 -26.59 29.33 78.69
N ILE A 80 -27.11 28.19 79.13
CA ILE A 80 -28.29 28.15 80.00
C ILE A 80 -27.96 28.76 81.37
N ASN A 81 -28.90 29.52 81.94
CA ASN A 81 -28.81 30.01 83.31
C ASN A 81 -29.21 28.90 84.28
N LEU A 82 -28.27 28.41 85.09
CA LEU A 82 -28.54 27.32 86.03
C LEU A 82 -29.29 27.84 87.26
N PRO A 83 -30.49 27.31 87.56
CA PRO A 83 -31.23 27.69 88.76
C PRO A 83 -30.59 27.07 90.01
N ALA A 84 -31.03 27.49 91.19
CA ALA A 84 -30.66 26.84 92.45
C ALA A 84 -31.05 25.35 92.44
N GLY A 85 -30.15 24.49 92.91
CA GLY A 85 -30.34 23.04 92.93
C GLY A 85 -29.10 22.30 92.45
N VAL A 86 -29.22 20.98 92.33
CA VAL A 86 -28.16 20.09 91.83
C VAL A 86 -28.51 19.66 90.41
N HIS A 87 -27.57 19.83 89.48
CA HIS A 87 -27.71 19.51 88.06
C HIS A 87 -26.72 18.43 87.64
N SER A 88 -27.07 17.62 86.65
CA SER A 88 -26.22 16.55 86.14
C SER A 88 -25.32 17.06 85.00
N VAL A 89 -24.07 16.63 84.98
CA VAL A 89 -23.08 16.94 83.94
C VAL A 89 -22.49 15.65 83.40
N PHE A 90 -22.88 15.30 82.18
CA PHE A 90 -22.49 14.07 81.49
C PHE A 90 -21.35 14.33 80.53
N SER A 91 -20.43 13.36 80.38
CA SER A 91 -19.60 13.27 79.18
C SER A 91 -20.41 12.60 78.08
N ILE A 92 -20.57 13.27 76.94
CA ILE A 92 -21.38 12.77 75.82
C ILE A 92 -20.62 12.86 74.50
N LEU A 93 -21.10 12.16 73.47
CA LEU A 93 -20.69 12.40 72.08
C LEU A 93 -21.81 13.18 71.36
N PRO A 94 -21.64 14.49 71.10
CA PRO A 94 -22.66 15.30 70.44
C PRO A 94 -22.89 14.84 69.00
N SER A 95 -24.14 14.87 68.53
CA SER A 95 -24.48 14.49 67.15
C SER A 95 -23.80 15.34 66.09
N ALA A 96 -23.64 16.64 66.37
CA ALA A 96 -22.91 17.58 65.52
C ALA A 96 -21.41 17.26 65.38
N HIS A 97 -20.87 16.39 66.23
CA HIS A 97 -19.45 16.04 66.28
C HIS A 97 -19.21 14.52 66.21
N SER A 98 -20.22 13.73 65.86
CA SER A 98 -20.10 12.28 65.66
C SER A 98 -20.00 11.92 64.18
N ILE A 99 -19.17 10.93 63.87
CA ILE A 99 -19.18 10.23 62.58
C ILE A 99 -20.26 9.15 62.67
N TYR A 100 -21.27 9.23 61.80
CA TYR A 100 -22.34 8.22 61.76
C TYR A 100 -22.07 7.18 60.69
N ARG A 101 -22.55 5.95 60.91
CA ARG A 101 -22.63 4.93 59.88
C ARG A 101 -24.03 4.94 59.26
N ASP A 102 -24.12 4.81 57.95
CA ASP A 102 -25.42 4.63 57.30
C ASP A 102 -26.02 3.24 57.60
N ALA A 103 -27.23 2.97 57.11
CA ALA A 103 -27.91 1.68 57.30
C ALA A 103 -27.13 0.48 56.72
N GLY A 104 -26.15 0.72 55.83
CA GLY A 104 -25.23 -0.29 55.30
C GLY A 104 -23.93 -0.42 56.10
N GLY A 105 -23.75 0.36 57.17
CA GLY A 105 -22.57 0.30 58.03
C GLY A 105 -21.38 1.14 57.55
N ALA A 106 -21.53 1.92 56.48
CA ALA A 106 -20.45 2.77 55.95
C ALA A 106 -20.32 4.06 56.78
N PRO A 107 -19.14 4.38 57.32
CA PRO A 107 -18.92 5.64 58.04
C PRO A 107 -19.03 6.81 57.06
N ARG A 108 -19.89 7.79 57.37
CA ARG A 108 -19.97 9.07 56.69
C ARG A 108 -19.53 10.19 57.62
N SER A 109 -18.53 10.94 57.20
CA SER A 109 -18.29 12.30 57.68
C SER A 109 -18.61 13.26 56.54
N GLY A 110 -18.83 14.55 56.81
CA GLY A 110 -19.01 15.58 55.77
C GLY A 110 -17.80 15.80 54.85
N THR A 111 -16.83 14.87 54.81
CA THR A 111 -15.52 14.94 54.15
C THR A 111 -15.25 13.80 53.15
N ASP A 112 -16.27 13.09 52.66
CA ASP A 112 -16.13 12.18 51.50
C ASP A 112 -15.53 12.89 50.26
N VAL A 113 -15.68 14.23 50.19
CA VAL A 113 -15.03 15.10 49.18
C VAL A 113 -13.51 15.12 49.30
N LEU A 114 -12.94 15.05 50.52
CA LEU A 114 -11.48 15.08 50.72
C LEU A 114 -10.81 13.76 50.28
N ALA A 115 -11.50 12.62 50.45
CA ALA A 115 -11.01 11.33 49.98
C ALA A 115 -11.02 11.21 48.44
N LEU A 116 -12.00 11.86 47.78
CA LEU A 116 -12.05 11.98 46.32
C LEU A 116 -11.00 12.97 45.77
N ALA A 117 -10.76 14.10 46.47
CA ALA A 117 -9.72 15.06 46.13
C ALA A 117 -8.29 14.46 46.22
N ALA A 118 -8.10 13.51 47.13
CA ALA A 118 -6.82 12.82 47.30
C ALA A 118 -6.53 11.74 46.24
N ARG A 119 -7.53 11.34 45.44
CA ARG A 119 -7.40 10.33 44.37
C ARG A 119 -7.30 11.02 43.02
N GLN A 120 -6.22 10.76 42.29
CA GLN A 120 -5.98 11.37 40.97
C GLN A 120 -5.96 10.34 39.85
N ILE A 121 -6.48 10.73 38.69
CA ILE A 121 -6.17 10.12 37.40
C ILE A 121 -4.98 10.89 36.82
N ALA A 122 -3.80 10.30 36.94
CA ALA A 122 -2.62 10.80 36.28
C ALA A 122 -2.69 10.48 34.79
N THR A 123 -2.39 11.47 33.95
CA THR A 123 -2.27 11.28 32.52
C THR A 123 -0.83 11.49 32.07
N SER A 124 -0.50 10.94 30.92
CA SER A 124 0.78 11.13 30.22
C SER A 124 0.50 11.47 28.75
N ALA A 125 1.56 11.65 27.96
CA ALA A 125 1.41 11.84 26.51
C ALA A 125 0.55 10.72 25.91
N GLY A 126 -0.50 11.09 25.17
CA GLY A 126 -1.50 10.15 24.64
C GLY A 126 -2.86 10.18 25.33
N LEU A 127 -2.97 10.75 26.55
CA LEU A 127 -4.22 10.82 27.31
C LEU A 127 -4.41 12.22 27.92
N ALA A 128 -5.60 12.80 27.74
CA ALA A 128 -5.99 14.09 28.30
C ALA A 128 -7.20 13.95 29.25
N GLY A 129 -7.45 14.99 30.05
CA GLY A 129 -8.62 15.06 30.94
C GLY A 129 -8.43 14.56 32.38
N GLY A 130 -7.19 14.26 32.79
CA GLY A 130 -6.85 13.80 34.15
C GLY A 130 -6.95 14.87 35.24
N GLY A 131 -6.83 14.46 36.50
CA GLY A 131 -6.99 15.31 37.70
C GLY A 131 -7.63 14.53 38.84
N ASP A 132 -8.17 15.22 39.86
CA ASP A 132 -8.85 14.57 40.98
C ASP A 132 -10.25 14.05 40.60
N LEU A 133 -10.82 13.22 41.49
CA LEU A 133 -12.12 12.57 41.31
C LEU A 133 -13.27 13.31 42.00
N THR A 134 -13.12 14.60 42.32
CA THR A 134 -14.20 15.38 42.96
C THR A 134 -15.39 15.63 42.03
N ALA A 135 -15.23 15.36 40.74
CA ALA A 135 -16.28 15.41 39.71
C ALA A 135 -16.04 14.34 38.64
N ASP A 136 -17.05 14.07 37.81
CA ASP A 136 -16.94 13.18 36.66
C ASP A 136 -15.84 13.65 35.71
N ARG A 137 -15.06 12.71 35.19
CA ARG A 137 -13.90 12.99 34.32
C ARG A 137 -14.17 12.50 32.91
N ALA A 138 -14.11 13.41 31.95
CA ALA A 138 -14.04 13.06 30.54
C ALA A 138 -12.56 12.86 30.16
N LEU A 139 -12.20 11.62 29.83
CA LEU A 139 -10.87 11.27 29.33
C LEU A 139 -10.91 11.13 27.82
N SER A 140 -9.90 11.67 27.13
CA SER A 140 -9.77 11.56 25.69
C SER A 140 -8.36 11.14 25.30
N LEU A 141 -8.25 10.40 24.20
CA LEU A 141 -6.96 10.12 23.60
C LEU A 141 -6.44 11.38 22.90
N ASP A 142 -5.26 11.84 23.28
CA ASP A 142 -4.58 12.99 22.67
C ASP A 142 -3.37 12.51 21.87
N PHE A 143 -3.60 12.33 20.57
CA PHE A 143 -2.56 11.92 19.64
C PHE A 143 -1.61 13.06 19.24
N GLY A 144 -1.99 14.33 19.47
CA GLY A 144 -1.15 15.50 19.17
C GLY A 144 0.03 15.66 20.14
N ALA A 145 -0.14 15.18 21.37
CA ALA A 145 0.93 15.09 22.37
C ALA A 145 1.92 13.94 22.13
N LEU A 146 1.62 13.01 21.20
CA LEU A 146 2.52 11.90 20.87
C LEU A 146 3.62 12.37 19.90
N GLY A 147 4.87 12.08 20.23
CA GLY A 147 6.01 12.41 19.37
C GLY A 147 6.05 11.61 18.07
N THR A 148 6.64 12.19 17.03
CA THR A 148 6.84 11.50 15.74
C THR A 148 7.96 10.45 15.87
N ARG A 149 7.66 9.18 15.59
CA ARG A 149 8.67 8.11 15.46
C ARG A 149 9.07 7.96 13.99
N ALA A 150 10.38 8.03 13.71
CA ALA A 150 10.91 8.00 12.35
C ALA A 150 10.92 6.60 11.70
N VAL A 151 10.76 5.52 12.47
CA VAL A 151 10.77 4.14 11.96
C VAL A 151 9.73 3.27 12.68
N THR A 152 8.84 2.65 11.91
CA THR A 152 7.93 1.60 12.34
C THR A 152 8.62 0.24 12.24
N ALA A 153 8.75 -0.48 13.35
CA ALA A 153 9.20 -1.85 13.42
C ALA A 153 8.06 -2.82 13.03
N ALA A 154 8.40 -4.04 12.62
CA ALA A 154 7.43 -5.03 12.11
C ALA A 154 6.35 -5.49 13.13
N GLY A 155 6.46 -5.10 14.41
CA GLY A 155 5.45 -5.34 15.45
C GLY A 155 4.70 -4.09 15.90
N ASP A 156 4.97 -2.93 15.30
CA ASP A 156 4.21 -1.73 15.60
C ASP A 156 2.82 -1.77 14.96
N GLU A 157 1.91 -1.02 15.57
CA GLU A 157 0.57 -0.80 15.05
C GLU A 157 0.35 0.66 14.78
N VAL A 158 -0.34 0.94 13.68
CA VAL A 158 -0.66 2.30 13.27
C VAL A 158 -2.10 2.57 13.63
N ILE A 159 -2.33 3.64 14.38
CA ILE A 159 -3.67 4.19 14.60
C ILE A 159 -3.88 5.30 13.58
N ILE A 160 -4.84 5.11 12.69
CA ILE A 160 -5.25 6.13 11.72
C ILE A 160 -6.37 6.94 12.36
N LEU A 161 -6.18 8.25 12.44
CA LEU A 161 -7.26 9.18 12.73
C LEU A 161 -7.98 9.51 11.43
N THR A 162 -9.27 9.20 11.36
CA THR A 162 -10.10 9.64 10.25
C THR A 162 -10.40 11.14 10.39
N ALA A 163 -10.76 11.80 9.29
CA ALA A 163 -11.15 13.21 9.32
C ALA A 163 -12.40 13.48 10.20
N GLY A 164 -13.18 12.45 10.51
CA GLY A 164 -14.34 12.51 11.41
C GLY A 164 -14.00 12.31 12.89
N GLY A 165 -12.74 12.04 13.25
CA GLY A 165 -12.31 11.79 14.62
C GLY A 165 -12.40 10.32 15.07
N ASP A 166 -12.90 9.41 14.22
CA ASP A 166 -12.82 7.97 14.47
C ASP A 166 -11.37 7.48 14.35
N HIS A 167 -11.04 6.43 15.09
CA HIS A 167 -9.72 5.80 15.05
C HIS A 167 -9.82 4.35 14.54
N ILE A 168 -8.95 3.98 13.60
CA ILE A 168 -8.86 2.63 13.04
C ILE A 168 -7.47 2.08 13.29
N ARG A 169 -7.38 0.86 13.83
CA ARG A 169 -6.13 0.13 14.00
C ARG A 169 -5.79 -0.59 12.71
N VAL A 170 -4.63 -0.28 12.12
CA VAL A 170 -4.14 -0.91 10.90
C VAL A 170 -2.78 -1.54 11.20
N PRO A 171 -2.55 -2.81 10.80
CA PRO A 171 -1.24 -3.42 10.98
C PRO A 171 -0.20 -2.65 10.14
N ALA A 172 0.97 -2.36 10.71
CA ALA A 172 2.02 -1.61 10.02
C ALA A 172 2.43 -2.25 8.68
N SER A 173 2.31 -3.57 8.55
CA SER A 173 2.55 -4.32 7.31
C SER A 173 1.65 -3.87 6.14
N ALA A 174 0.40 -3.50 6.39
CA ALA A 174 -0.51 -3.02 5.35
C ALA A 174 -0.13 -1.60 4.88
N VAL A 175 0.30 -0.73 5.82
CA VAL A 175 0.77 0.63 5.50
C VAL A 175 2.10 0.57 4.73
N ILE A 176 3.03 -0.27 5.17
CA ILE A 176 4.33 -0.48 4.50
C ILE A 176 4.12 -1.06 3.10
N ALA A 177 3.19 -2.00 2.91
CA ALA A 177 2.89 -2.55 1.58
C ALA A 177 2.43 -1.47 0.60
N GLY A 178 1.50 -0.60 1.00
CA GLY A 178 1.05 0.54 0.17
C GLY A 178 2.16 1.54 -0.15
N LEU A 179 2.97 1.92 0.84
CA LEU A 179 4.11 2.85 0.65
C LEU A 179 5.24 2.23 -0.20
N ALA A 180 5.47 0.92 -0.07
CA ALA A 180 6.46 0.21 -0.88
C ALA A 180 6.06 0.13 -2.36
N LEU A 181 4.76 0.09 -2.65
CA LEU A 181 4.23 0.18 -4.02
C LEU A 181 4.37 1.61 -4.57
N ALA A 182 4.10 2.64 -3.75
CA ALA A 182 4.24 4.04 -4.15
C ALA A 182 5.70 4.48 -4.41
N SER A 183 6.67 3.83 -3.77
CA SER A 183 8.11 4.14 -3.95
C SER A 183 8.78 3.38 -5.09
N ARG A 184 8.06 2.47 -5.76
CA ARG A 184 8.58 1.69 -6.89
C ARG A 184 7.93 2.15 -8.19
N SER A 185 8.73 2.25 -9.24
CA SER A 185 8.24 2.60 -10.57
C SER A 185 8.75 1.64 -11.65
N VAL A 186 7.94 1.48 -12.69
CA VAL A 186 8.33 0.84 -13.94
C VAL A 186 8.59 1.94 -14.96
N THR A 187 9.81 2.01 -15.47
CA THR A 187 10.20 2.97 -16.50
C THR A 187 10.45 2.21 -17.80
N ALA A 188 9.66 2.50 -18.83
CA ALA A 188 9.82 1.92 -20.16
C ALA A 188 10.67 2.84 -21.05
N ALA A 189 11.47 2.25 -21.95
CA ALA A 189 12.27 2.98 -22.93
C ALA A 189 12.49 2.12 -24.19
N GLY A 190 12.91 2.77 -25.28
CA GLY A 190 13.18 2.11 -26.56
C GLY A 190 11.90 1.60 -27.23
N LEU A 191 11.74 0.28 -27.28
CA LEU A 191 10.59 -0.38 -27.91
C LEU A 191 9.34 -0.37 -27.04
N ALA A 192 9.46 -0.10 -25.75
CA ALA A 192 8.36 -0.14 -24.80
C ALA A 192 7.99 1.29 -24.37
N SER A 193 6.69 1.55 -24.22
CA SER A 193 6.12 2.76 -23.64
C SER A 193 5.12 2.43 -22.53
N GLY A 194 4.74 3.43 -21.74
CA GLY A 194 3.90 3.26 -20.55
C GLY A 194 4.72 3.19 -19.27
N GLY A 195 4.18 2.52 -18.24
CA GLY A 195 4.80 2.45 -16.90
C GLY A 195 4.25 3.50 -15.93
N GLY A 196 4.96 3.78 -14.85
CA GLY A 196 4.51 4.61 -13.72
C GLY A 196 4.84 3.97 -12.38
N ASP A 197 4.35 4.54 -11.28
CA ASP A 197 4.45 3.90 -9.96
C ASP A 197 3.62 2.61 -9.88
N LEU A 198 3.82 1.78 -8.86
CA LEU A 198 3.07 0.53 -8.68
C LEU A 198 1.83 0.69 -7.80
N THR A 199 1.30 1.91 -7.63
CA THR A 199 0.08 2.12 -6.82
C THR A 199 -1.19 1.61 -7.51
N ALA A 200 -1.12 1.31 -8.81
CA ALA A 200 -2.19 0.73 -9.60
C ALA A 200 -1.62 -0.23 -10.67
N ASP A 201 -2.51 -0.98 -11.32
CA ASP A 201 -2.13 -1.84 -12.45
C ASP A 201 -1.43 -1.04 -13.56
N ARG A 202 -0.31 -1.56 -14.06
CA ARG A 202 0.51 -0.91 -15.09
C ARG A 202 0.45 -1.65 -16.41
N THR A 203 0.16 -0.92 -17.48
CA THR A 203 0.25 -1.40 -18.86
C THR A 203 1.56 -0.95 -19.48
N ILE A 204 2.28 -1.89 -20.08
CA ILE A 204 3.45 -1.64 -20.93
C ILE A 204 3.06 -1.99 -22.36
N THR A 205 3.27 -1.04 -23.26
CA THR A 205 2.91 -1.18 -24.67
C THR A 205 4.17 -1.34 -25.51
N VAL A 206 4.18 -2.33 -26.39
CA VAL A 206 5.22 -2.53 -27.41
C VAL A 206 4.55 -2.40 -28.78
N PRO A 207 4.60 -1.22 -29.42
CA PRO A 207 3.95 -1.02 -30.71
C PRO A 207 4.65 -1.82 -31.80
N ALA A 208 3.86 -2.53 -32.60
CA ALA A 208 4.35 -3.21 -33.79
C ALA A 208 4.70 -2.20 -34.89
N ALA A 209 5.79 -2.45 -35.60
CA ALA A 209 6.15 -1.69 -36.78
C ALA A 209 5.09 -1.89 -37.88
N THR A 210 4.65 -0.79 -38.49
CA THR A 210 3.87 -0.85 -39.72
C THR A 210 4.75 -1.34 -40.88
N ASN A 211 4.13 -1.86 -41.94
CA ASN A 211 4.87 -2.27 -43.14
C ASN A 211 5.73 -1.14 -43.71
N ALA A 212 5.23 0.10 -43.70
CA ALA A 212 5.98 1.26 -44.18
C ALA A 212 7.22 1.54 -43.32
N GLN A 213 7.08 1.51 -41.99
CA GLN A 213 8.21 1.68 -41.08
C GLN A 213 9.25 0.56 -41.22
N ALA A 214 8.78 -0.67 -41.41
CA ALA A 214 9.63 -1.84 -41.62
C ALA A 214 10.41 -1.77 -42.94
N ILE A 215 9.77 -1.33 -44.02
CA ILE A 215 10.41 -1.11 -45.32
C ILE A 215 11.42 0.04 -45.24
N ALA A 216 11.08 1.13 -44.55
CA ALA A 216 11.98 2.27 -44.37
C ALA A 216 13.20 1.93 -43.49
N GLY A 217 13.03 1.02 -42.51
CA GLY A 217 14.14 0.51 -41.69
C GLY A 217 14.77 1.52 -40.74
N THR A 218 14.14 2.68 -40.50
CA THR A 218 14.70 3.78 -39.70
C THR A 218 14.07 3.93 -38.31
N ALA A 219 12.96 3.23 -38.03
CA ALA A 219 12.24 3.38 -36.77
C ALA A 219 12.94 2.61 -35.63
N THR A 220 13.21 3.29 -34.51
CA THR A 220 13.90 2.74 -33.33
C THR A 220 12.98 2.45 -32.15
N THR A 221 11.69 2.80 -32.27
CA THR A 221 10.70 2.78 -31.18
C THR A 221 9.56 1.80 -31.41
N VAL A 222 9.66 0.94 -32.43
CA VAL A 222 8.62 -0.05 -32.79
C VAL A 222 9.24 -1.42 -33.00
N ALA A 223 8.52 -2.47 -32.60
CA ALA A 223 8.99 -3.84 -32.71
C ALA A 223 8.73 -4.41 -34.12
N MET A 224 9.76 -4.99 -34.73
CA MET A 224 9.62 -5.71 -35.99
C MET A 224 8.86 -7.03 -35.78
N THR A 225 7.73 -7.19 -36.46
CA THR A 225 6.93 -8.43 -36.40
C THR A 225 7.23 -9.33 -37.59
N PRO A 226 6.92 -10.64 -37.53
CA PRO A 226 7.05 -11.53 -38.70
C PRO A 226 6.32 -11.01 -39.95
N ALA A 227 5.13 -10.40 -39.80
CA ALA A 227 4.38 -9.82 -40.91
C ALA A 227 5.10 -8.59 -41.51
N ALA A 228 5.61 -7.70 -40.66
CA ALA A 228 6.36 -6.52 -41.08
C ALA A 228 7.69 -6.92 -41.75
N ALA A 229 8.35 -7.97 -41.26
CA ALA A 229 9.54 -8.56 -41.86
C ALA A 229 9.26 -9.18 -43.23
N ALA A 230 8.16 -9.92 -43.38
CA ALA A 230 7.74 -10.44 -44.68
C ALA A 230 7.48 -9.31 -45.68
N ALA A 231 6.82 -8.23 -45.26
CA ALA A 231 6.57 -7.06 -46.10
C ALA A 231 7.87 -6.36 -46.53
N ALA A 232 8.81 -6.12 -45.61
CA ALA A 232 10.11 -5.52 -45.92
C ALA A 232 10.93 -6.39 -46.87
N THR A 233 10.93 -7.71 -46.66
CA THR A 233 11.64 -8.67 -47.51
C THR A 233 11.03 -8.72 -48.91
N ALA A 234 9.70 -8.77 -49.02
CA ALA A 234 9.01 -8.74 -50.31
C ALA A 234 9.28 -7.46 -51.08
N ALA A 235 9.27 -6.30 -50.41
CA ALA A 235 9.61 -5.01 -51.02
C ALA A 235 11.06 -4.98 -51.52
N ALA A 236 12.02 -5.47 -50.73
CA ALA A 236 13.42 -5.55 -51.13
C ALA A 236 13.63 -6.49 -52.32
N LEU A 237 12.94 -7.63 -52.36
CA LEU A 237 12.97 -8.56 -53.49
C LEU A 237 12.33 -7.95 -54.75
N ALA A 238 11.25 -7.18 -54.62
CA ALA A 238 10.60 -6.51 -55.74
C ALA A 238 11.43 -5.34 -56.31
N ALA A 239 12.25 -4.68 -55.48
CA ALA A 239 13.14 -3.61 -55.91
C ALA A 239 14.42 -4.12 -56.62
N GLY A 240 14.72 -5.42 -56.53
CA GLY A 240 15.88 -6.04 -57.18
C GLY A 240 15.68 -6.19 -58.69
N ASP A 241 16.77 -6.12 -59.45
CA ASP A 241 16.80 -6.34 -60.90
C ASP A 241 16.55 -7.83 -61.25
N ARG A 242 15.31 -8.29 -61.10
CA ARG A 242 14.93 -9.70 -61.23
C ARG A 242 14.42 -9.98 -62.64
N LEU A 243 14.85 -11.10 -63.19
CA LEU A 243 14.24 -11.73 -64.36
C LEU A 243 12.84 -12.22 -63.97
N GLY A 244 11.81 -11.59 -64.52
CA GLY A 244 10.40 -11.81 -64.21
C GLY A 244 9.78 -12.92 -65.04
N VAL A 245 8.79 -12.57 -65.87
CA VAL A 245 8.01 -13.55 -66.66
C VAL A 245 8.92 -14.25 -67.65
N CYS A 246 8.83 -15.58 -67.72
CA CYS A 246 9.60 -16.41 -68.64
C CYS A 246 8.76 -16.84 -69.85
N TYR A 247 9.30 -16.66 -71.05
CA TYR A 247 8.83 -17.32 -72.26
C TYR A 247 9.74 -18.50 -72.59
N THR A 248 9.19 -19.59 -73.15
CA THR A 248 9.95 -20.72 -73.69
C THR A 248 9.46 -21.01 -75.11
N SER A 249 10.38 -21.06 -76.09
CA SER A 249 10.03 -21.41 -77.46
C SER A 249 9.68 -22.89 -77.60
N PRO A 250 8.97 -23.30 -78.66
CA PRO A 250 8.98 -24.69 -79.11
C PRO A 250 10.42 -25.18 -79.39
N ASP A 251 10.61 -26.50 -79.44
CA ASP A 251 11.89 -27.09 -79.82
C ASP A 251 12.20 -26.82 -81.30
N ILE A 252 13.29 -26.11 -81.55
CA ILE A 252 13.70 -25.60 -82.85
C ILE A 252 14.64 -26.60 -83.52
N VAL A 253 14.34 -26.93 -84.76
CA VAL A 253 15.17 -27.81 -85.60
C VAL A 253 16.52 -27.15 -85.88
N ILE A 254 17.61 -27.91 -85.73
CA ILE A 254 18.96 -27.45 -86.08
C ILE A 254 19.15 -27.61 -87.59
N ALA A 255 19.24 -26.49 -88.30
CA ALA A 255 19.33 -26.45 -89.76
C ALA A 255 20.16 -25.24 -90.22
N ASN A 256 20.97 -25.45 -91.26
CA ASN A 256 21.86 -24.43 -91.81
C ASN A 256 21.07 -23.27 -92.40
N GLY A 257 21.42 -22.04 -92.02
CA GLY A 257 20.78 -20.83 -92.51
C GLY A 257 19.32 -20.66 -92.07
N ALA A 258 18.86 -21.46 -91.10
CA ALA A 258 17.51 -21.35 -90.59
C ALA A 258 17.33 -20.07 -89.76
N ASP A 259 16.14 -19.50 -89.89
CA ASP A 259 15.76 -18.25 -89.26
C ASP A 259 14.38 -18.40 -88.62
N ASN A 260 14.35 -18.47 -87.29
CA ASN A 260 13.17 -18.87 -86.54
C ASN A 260 12.77 -17.78 -85.55
N ALA A 261 11.68 -17.07 -85.83
CA ALA A 261 11.11 -16.06 -84.95
C ALA A 261 9.86 -16.61 -84.24
N TYR A 262 9.74 -16.30 -82.94
CA TYR A 262 8.61 -16.73 -82.12
C TYR A 262 8.07 -15.58 -81.26
N PRO A 263 6.75 -15.32 -81.30
CA PRO A 263 6.12 -14.35 -80.41
C PRO A 263 6.23 -14.79 -78.96
N HIS A 264 6.78 -13.92 -78.10
CA HIS A 264 7.03 -14.26 -76.70
C HIS A 264 5.97 -13.72 -75.72
N GLY A 265 5.20 -12.71 -76.11
CA GLY A 265 4.09 -12.18 -75.30
C GLY A 265 4.50 -11.56 -73.96
N LEU A 266 5.78 -11.24 -73.76
CA LEU A 266 6.33 -10.74 -72.49
C LEU A 266 6.04 -9.25 -72.25
N GLY A 267 5.39 -8.57 -73.19
CA GLY A 267 4.94 -7.17 -73.07
C GLY A 267 6.05 -6.12 -73.20
N ALA A 268 7.32 -6.52 -73.17
CA ALA A 268 8.49 -5.67 -73.39
C ALA A 268 9.64 -6.49 -73.97
N ARG A 269 10.69 -5.81 -74.45
CA ARG A 269 11.91 -6.47 -74.93
C ARG A 269 12.57 -7.26 -73.78
N PRO A 270 12.81 -8.57 -73.95
CA PRO A 270 13.46 -9.38 -72.92
C PRO A 270 14.83 -8.84 -72.55
N ARG A 271 15.13 -8.85 -71.25
CA ARG A 271 16.40 -8.40 -70.68
C ARG A 271 17.46 -9.49 -70.68
N LEU A 272 17.01 -10.75 -70.59
CA LEU A 272 17.85 -11.92 -70.80
C LEU A 272 17.17 -12.84 -71.79
N VAL A 273 17.94 -13.32 -72.76
CA VAL A 273 17.57 -14.48 -73.57
C VAL A 273 18.69 -15.50 -73.49
N THR A 274 18.36 -16.69 -73.00
CA THR A 274 19.26 -17.84 -73.01
C THR A 274 18.85 -18.78 -74.11
N ILE A 275 19.81 -19.54 -74.60
CA ILE A 275 19.56 -20.68 -75.45
C ILE A 275 19.91 -21.96 -74.69
N ASP A 276 19.14 -22.99 -74.95
CA ASP A 276 19.48 -24.33 -74.52
C ASP A 276 19.51 -25.27 -75.71
N LEU A 277 20.30 -26.31 -75.57
CA LEU A 277 20.34 -27.47 -76.44
C LEU A 277 19.67 -28.63 -75.72
N VAL A 278 18.63 -29.19 -76.34
CA VAL A 278 17.83 -30.28 -75.79
C VAL A 278 18.16 -31.56 -76.56
N CYS A 279 18.58 -32.59 -75.84
CA CYS A 279 18.82 -33.92 -76.42
C CYS A 279 17.47 -34.57 -76.75
N VAL A 280 17.22 -34.94 -78.00
CA VAL A 280 15.97 -35.61 -78.44
C VAL A 280 16.17 -37.11 -78.57
N THR A 281 17.39 -37.56 -78.83
CA THR A 281 17.74 -38.98 -78.88
C THR A 281 19.12 -39.13 -78.28
N ALA A 282 19.30 -40.15 -77.42
CA ALA A 282 20.51 -40.33 -76.65
C ALA A 282 21.77 -40.21 -77.52
N SER A 283 22.68 -39.30 -77.13
CA SER A 283 23.79 -38.85 -77.97
C SER A 283 24.93 -38.34 -77.10
N HIS A 284 26.17 -38.75 -77.39
CA HIS A 284 27.38 -38.27 -76.71
C HIS A 284 27.35 -38.34 -75.17
N GLY A 285 26.71 -39.39 -74.62
CA GLY A 285 26.58 -39.62 -73.18
C GLY A 285 25.39 -38.90 -72.52
N PHE A 286 24.62 -38.12 -73.28
CA PHE A 286 23.39 -37.49 -72.81
C PHE A 286 22.17 -38.35 -73.16
N SER A 287 21.20 -38.38 -72.25
CA SER A 287 19.91 -39.04 -72.43
C SER A 287 18.92 -38.13 -73.14
N ALA A 288 17.90 -38.69 -73.80
CA ALA A 288 16.81 -37.90 -74.34
C ALA A 288 16.12 -37.10 -73.21
N GLY A 289 15.97 -35.80 -73.39
CA GLY A 289 15.45 -34.85 -72.40
C GLY A 289 16.53 -34.02 -71.70
N ASP A 290 17.82 -34.41 -71.77
CA ASP A 290 18.89 -33.64 -71.15
C ASP A 290 19.05 -32.27 -71.82
N VAL A 291 19.31 -31.24 -71.00
CA VAL A 291 19.38 -29.84 -71.44
C VAL A 291 20.74 -29.23 -71.12
N ILE A 292 21.39 -28.64 -72.12
CA ILE A 292 22.67 -27.95 -72.00
C ILE A 292 22.45 -26.46 -72.28
N ASN A 293 22.83 -25.57 -71.36
CA ASN A 293 22.75 -24.13 -71.61
C ASN A 293 23.92 -23.67 -72.49
N LEU A 294 23.63 -23.02 -73.62
CA LEU A 294 24.64 -22.55 -74.57
C LEU A 294 24.89 -21.03 -74.52
N THR A 295 24.29 -20.32 -73.56
CA THR A 295 24.35 -18.84 -73.46
C THR A 295 25.78 -18.29 -73.29
N ALA A 296 26.74 -19.12 -72.88
CA ALA A 296 28.13 -18.74 -72.63
C ALA A 296 29.14 -19.31 -73.65
N SER A 297 28.71 -20.05 -74.69
CA SER A 297 29.64 -20.76 -75.58
C SER A 297 29.37 -20.50 -77.06
N GLY A 298 30.22 -19.67 -77.66
CA GLY A 298 30.41 -19.61 -79.11
C GLY A 298 31.87 -19.24 -79.45
N PRO A 299 32.66 -20.12 -80.09
CA PRO A 299 33.93 -19.70 -80.69
C PRO A 299 33.68 -18.84 -81.93
N PRO A 300 34.44 -17.75 -82.17
CA PRO A 300 34.11 -16.78 -83.21
C PRO A 300 34.02 -17.41 -84.61
N GLY A 301 32.85 -17.24 -85.25
CA GLY A 301 32.70 -17.37 -86.70
C GLY A 301 31.88 -18.55 -87.25
N ARG A 302 31.24 -19.39 -86.43
CA ARG A 302 30.43 -20.54 -86.92
C ARG A 302 29.08 -20.77 -86.24
N ASP A 303 28.56 -19.77 -85.55
CA ASP A 303 27.55 -20.03 -84.51
C ASP A 303 26.14 -19.57 -84.90
N TRP A 304 25.33 -19.31 -83.89
CA TRP A 304 23.95 -18.88 -83.95
C TRP A 304 23.86 -17.52 -83.26
N THR A 305 22.90 -16.69 -83.69
CA THR A 305 22.64 -15.38 -83.09
C THR A 305 21.23 -15.35 -82.56
N VAL A 306 21.06 -14.86 -81.34
CA VAL A 306 19.74 -14.57 -80.78
C VAL A 306 19.50 -13.08 -80.83
N VAL A 307 18.38 -12.70 -81.44
CA VAL A 307 17.88 -11.34 -81.45
C VAL A 307 16.52 -11.36 -80.77
N ALA A 308 16.25 -10.37 -79.95
CA ALA A 308 14.94 -10.19 -79.34
C ALA A 308 14.54 -8.72 -79.46
N ASP A 309 13.29 -8.49 -79.80
CA ASP A 309 12.63 -7.19 -79.73
C ASP A 309 11.46 -7.27 -78.73
N ALA A 310 10.50 -6.35 -78.80
CA ALA A 310 9.40 -6.30 -77.85
C ALA A 310 8.29 -7.36 -78.10
N THR A 311 8.29 -8.00 -79.26
CA THR A 311 7.25 -8.96 -79.67
C THR A 311 7.80 -10.36 -79.87
N ASP A 312 9.00 -10.49 -80.44
CA ASP A 312 9.55 -11.75 -80.91
C ASP A 312 10.96 -12.04 -80.38
N VAL A 313 11.21 -13.32 -80.10
CA VAL A 313 12.55 -13.87 -79.92
C VAL A 313 12.91 -14.67 -81.16
N ARG A 314 14.09 -14.39 -81.72
CA ARG A 314 14.54 -14.91 -83.00
C ARG A 314 15.89 -15.60 -82.87
N LEU A 315 15.96 -16.84 -83.36
CA LEU A 315 17.19 -17.59 -83.51
C LEU A 315 17.61 -17.60 -84.98
N ILE A 316 18.80 -17.09 -85.27
CA ILE A 316 19.40 -17.10 -86.60
C ILE A 316 20.57 -18.09 -86.55
N GLN A 317 20.50 -19.16 -87.35
CA GLN A 317 21.52 -20.21 -87.41
C GLN A 317 22.49 -19.96 -88.57
N SER A 318 23.79 -20.17 -88.37
CA SER A 318 24.78 -20.01 -89.45
C SER A 318 24.46 -20.91 -90.66
N SER A 319 24.82 -20.44 -91.85
CA SER A 319 24.81 -21.24 -93.08
C SER A 319 25.92 -22.30 -93.12
N ASP A 320 26.92 -22.22 -92.23
CA ASP A 320 28.06 -23.14 -92.17
C ASP A 320 27.71 -24.51 -91.58
N GLY A 321 28.38 -25.57 -92.07
CA GLY A 321 28.06 -26.97 -91.81
C GLY A 321 28.03 -27.40 -90.33
N ASP A 322 28.89 -26.82 -89.49
CA ASP A 322 29.06 -27.16 -88.08
C ASP A 322 28.49 -26.06 -87.17
N ILE A 323 27.16 -26.02 -87.02
CA ILE A 323 26.44 -24.94 -86.28
C ILE A 323 26.65 -25.02 -84.76
N VAL A 324 26.86 -26.23 -84.20
CA VAL A 324 27.00 -26.44 -82.75
C VAL A 324 28.06 -27.50 -82.46
N ARG A 325 28.92 -27.20 -81.49
CA ARG A 325 29.79 -28.18 -80.84
C ARG A 325 29.45 -28.23 -79.36
N ILE A 326 29.38 -29.44 -78.81
CA ILE A 326 29.15 -29.65 -77.39
C ILE A 326 30.41 -30.15 -76.72
N VAL A 327 30.49 -29.93 -75.42
CA VAL A 327 31.34 -30.71 -74.54
C VAL A 327 30.52 -31.93 -74.13
N ALA A 328 30.93 -33.13 -74.53
CA ALA A 328 30.29 -34.38 -74.16
C ALA A 328 30.36 -34.59 -72.64
N ALA A 329 29.56 -35.52 -72.09
CA ALA A 329 29.54 -35.81 -70.65
C ALA A 329 30.93 -36.23 -70.10
N ASP A 330 31.82 -36.69 -70.97
CA ASP A 330 33.22 -37.05 -70.70
C ASP A 330 34.21 -35.86 -70.81
N ALA A 331 33.70 -34.64 -70.94
CA ALA A 331 34.45 -33.40 -71.12
C ALA A 331 35.18 -33.22 -72.48
N SER A 332 34.94 -34.08 -73.48
CA SER A 332 35.52 -33.95 -74.82
C SER A 332 34.71 -33.01 -75.74
N ARG A 333 35.35 -32.27 -76.66
CA ARG A 333 34.65 -31.41 -77.64
C ARG A 333 34.22 -32.23 -78.86
N GLN A 334 32.92 -32.32 -79.11
CA GLN A 334 32.34 -33.14 -80.18
C GLN A 334 31.39 -32.33 -81.08
N SER A 335 31.40 -32.63 -82.38
CA SER A 335 30.35 -32.15 -83.29
C SER A 335 29.08 -32.98 -83.08
N ILE A 336 27.92 -32.33 -83.08
CA ILE A 336 26.64 -33.01 -82.81
C ILE A 336 25.96 -33.52 -84.09
N ASN A 337 25.18 -34.59 -83.95
CA ASN A 337 24.19 -34.97 -84.96
C ASN A 337 22.94 -34.08 -84.84
N LYS A 338 22.65 -33.29 -85.87
CA LYS A 338 21.50 -32.35 -85.91
C LYS A 338 20.13 -33.01 -85.72
N ALA A 339 20.00 -34.31 -85.98
CA ALA A 339 18.77 -35.05 -85.74
C ALA A 339 18.55 -35.40 -84.26
N SER A 340 19.63 -35.51 -83.48
CA SER A 340 19.59 -35.92 -82.07
C SER A 340 19.38 -34.75 -81.11
N TRP A 341 19.37 -33.50 -81.60
CA TRP A 341 19.35 -32.30 -80.78
C TRP A 341 18.41 -31.23 -81.33
N ARG A 342 17.90 -30.38 -80.44
CA ARG A 342 17.05 -29.21 -80.75
C ARG A 342 17.53 -28.00 -79.97
N PHE A 343 17.36 -26.81 -80.55
CA PHE A 343 17.52 -25.58 -79.80
C PHE A 343 16.22 -25.23 -79.07
N ARG A 344 16.33 -24.54 -77.96
CA ARG A 344 15.20 -23.95 -77.23
C ARG A 344 15.61 -22.58 -76.71
N LEU A 345 14.79 -21.56 -76.97
CA LEU A 345 15.02 -20.23 -76.42
C LEU A 345 14.22 -20.08 -75.13
N ARG A 346 14.83 -19.46 -74.13
CA ARG A 346 14.14 -18.97 -72.94
C ARG A 346 14.44 -17.49 -72.76
N ALA A 347 13.40 -16.69 -72.51
CA ALA A 347 13.49 -15.25 -72.44
C ALA A 347 12.79 -14.70 -71.21
N TRP A 348 13.37 -13.68 -70.58
CA TRP A 348 12.83 -13.05 -69.37
C TRP A 348 12.81 -11.53 -69.49
N VAL A 349 11.73 -10.93 -69.01
CA VAL A 349 11.57 -9.47 -68.83
C VAL A 349 11.76 -9.06 -67.38
#